data_AF-A0A522YVW8-F1
#
_entry.id   AF-A0A522YVW8-F1
#
_cell.length_a   1.000
_cell.length_b   1.000
_cell.length_c   1.000
_cell.angle_alpha   90.00
_cell.angle_beta   90.00
_cell.angle_gamma   90.00
#
_symmetry.space_group_name_H-M   'P 1'
#
loop_
_entity.id
_entity.type
_entity.pdbx_description
1 polymer ?
#
loop_
_entity_poly.entity_id
_entity_poly.type
_entity_poly.pdbx_seq_one_letter_code
_entity_poly.pdbx_strand_id
1 'polypeptide(L)'
;MTRLRAVCLALLLLDLLYCVMAVTTVNAPSWDMFAKVEPLDFELTDARGAPVDLRASLPRAFYLVRREMLPALAECACRLRPEPAPWRLRLKDGSFTKDICVP
;
A
#
# COMPACT_ATOMS: atom_id res chain seq x y z
N MET A 1 -39.54 3.90 34.07
CA MET A 1 -38.44 2.94 33.79
C MET A 1 -38.64 2.11 32.52
N THR A 2 -39.86 1.69 32.17
CA THR A 2 -40.15 0.89 30.95
C THR A 2 -39.90 1.62 29.63
N ARG A 3 -40.20 2.93 29.55
CA ARG A 3 -39.94 3.74 28.34
C ARG A 3 -38.45 3.89 28.00
N LEU A 4 -37.60 4.06 29.02
CA LEU A 4 -36.15 4.20 28.81
C LEU A 4 -35.54 2.88 28.29
N ARG A 5 -36.01 1.74 28.81
CA ARG A 5 -35.59 0.41 28.32
C ARG A 5 -35.99 0.18 26.87
N ALA A 6 -37.20 0.59 26.47
CA ALA A 6 -37.64 0.48 25.09
C ALA A 6 -36.79 1.34 24.13
N VAL A 7 -36.40 2.54 24.55
CA VAL A 7 -35.52 3.42 23.77
C VAL A 7 -34.12 2.83 23.64
N CYS A 8 -33.52 2.35 24.74
CA CYS A 8 -32.21 1.70 24.69
C CYS A 8 -32.22 0.45 23.81
N LEU A 9 -33.28 -0.34 23.87
CA LEU A 9 -33.40 -1.56 23.08
C LEU A 9 -33.61 -1.25 21.59
N ALA A 10 -34.35 -0.18 21.27
CA ALA A 10 -34.48 0.31 19.90
C ALA A 10 -33.15 0.82 19.33
N LEU A 11 -32.36 1.55 20.14
CA LEU A 11 -31.03 2.02 19.73
C LEU A 11 -30.06 0.85 19.51
N LEU A 12 -30.06 -0.15 20.39
CA LEU A 12 -29.28 -1.37 20.23
C LEU A 12 -29.66 -2.15 18.96
N LEU A 13 -30.95 -2.27 18.67
CA LEU A 13 -31.42 -2.91 17.44
C LEU A 13 -31.00 -2.13 16.19
N LEU A 14 -30.98 -0.79 16.25
CA LEU A 14 -30.53 0.05 15.16
C LEU A 14 -29.03 -0.13 14.87
N ASP A 15 -28.20 -0.15 15.91
CA ASP A 15 -26.76 -0.43 15.79
C ASP A 15 -26.50 -1.83 15.25
N LEU A 16 -27.24 -2.83 15.73
CA LEU A 16 -27.10 -4.20 15.26
C LEU A 16 -27.49 -4.33 13.79
N LEU A 17 -28.56 -3.64 13.37
CA LEU A 17 -28.97 -3.56 11.97
C LEU A 17 -27.92 -2.86 11.10
N TYR A 18 -27.30 -1.79 11.61
CA TYR A 18 -26.20 -1.10 10.93
C TYR A 18 -24.98 -2.01 10.74
N CYS A 19 -24.59 -2.76 11.77
CA CYS A 19 -23.50 -3.73 11.68
C CYS A 19 -23.79 -4.83 10.65
N VAL A 20 -25.02 -5.35 10.61
CA VAL A 20 -25.43 -6.35 9.60
C VAL A 20 -25.41 -5.76 8.18
N MET A 21 -25.91 -4.53 8.02
CA MET A 21 -25.83 -3.81 6.74
C MET A 21 -24.39 -3.59 6.31
N ALA A 22 -23.50 -3.14 7.21
CA ALA A 22 -22.10 -2.92 6.92
C ALA A 22 -21.37 -4.20 6.47
N VAL A 23 -21.70 -5.35 7.07
CA VAL A 23 -21.13 -6.66 6.70
C VAL A 23 -21.67 -7.16 5.36
N THR A 24 -22.95 -6.90 5.06
CA THR A 24 -23.59 -7.38 3.83
C THR A 24 -23.33 -6.46 2.63
N THR A 25 -23.04 -5.18 2.85
CA THR A 25 -22.52 -4.27 1.83
C THR A 25 -21.02 -4.52 1.63
N VAL A 26 -20.68 -5.65 1.04
CA VAL A 26 -19.29 -6.02 0.64
C VAL A 26 -18.68 -5.00 -0.36
N ASN A 27 -19.47 -4.04 -0.85
CA ASN A 27 -19.08 -2.99 -1.80
C ASN A 27 -19.35 -1.56 -1.27
N ALA A 28 -19.08 -1.29 0.01
CA ALA A 28 -19.04 0.10 0.47
C ALA A 28 -17.86 0.82 -0.21
N PRO A 29 -18.04 2.01 -0.81
CA PRO A 29 -17.00 2.71 -1.59
C PRO A 29 -15.74 3.05 -0.78
N SER A 30 -15.81 2.98 0.56
CA SER A 30 -14.65 3.14 1.43
C SER A 30 -13.68 1.96 1.41
N TRP A 31 -14.15 0.74 1.08
CA TRP A 31 -13.29 -0.44 0.94
C TRP A 31 -12.55 -0.47 -0.41
N ASP A 32 -13.10 0.15 -1.45
CA ASP A 32 -12.42 0.33 -2.75
C ASP A 32 -11.14 1.19 -2.64
N MET A 33 -11.04 2.05 -1.60
CA MET A 33 -9.79 2.77 -1.31
C MET A 33 -8.66 1.85 -0.85
N PHE A 34 -8.98 0.66 -0.32
CA PHE A 34 -8.02 -0.37 0.08
C PHE A 34 -7.92 -1.52 -0.93
N ALA A 35 -8.96 -1.75 -1.75
CA ALA A 35 -8.94 -2.75 -2.81
C ALA A 35 -8.01 -2.38 -3.98
N LYS A 36 -7.73 -1.08 -4.17
CA LYS A 36 -6.75 -0.58 -5.15
C LYS A 36 -5.31 -0.53 -4.63
N VAL A 37 -4.97 -1.37 -3.65
CA VAL A 37 -3.56 -1.72 -3.41
C VAL A 37 -3.17 -2.76 -4.46
N GLU A 38 -3.07 -2.31 -5.71
CA GLU A 38 -2.53 -3.14 -6.77
C GLU A 38 -1.09 -3.46 -6.40
N PRO A 39 -0.71 -4.76 -6.34
CA PRO A 39 0.68 -5.13 -6.13
C PRO A 39 1.48 -4.52 -7.28
N LEU A 40 2.31 -3.54 -6.95
CA LEU A 40 3.16 -2.92 -7.95
C LEU A 40 4.24 -3.90 -8.38
N ASP A 41 4.11 -4.40 -9.59
CA ASP A 41 5.08 -5.27 -10.24
C ASP A 41 6.24 -4.44 -10.81
N PHE A 42 7.28 -4.27 -9.97
CA PHE A 42 8.53 -3.60 -10.34
C PHE A 42 9.74 -4.51 -10.14
N GLU A 43 10.79 -4.20 -10.85
CA GLU A 43 12.12 -4.79 -10.75
C GLU A 43 13.12 -3.67 -10.46
N LEU A 44 13.95 -3.88 -9.45
CA LEU A 44 15.08 -3.01 -9.16
C LEU A 44 16.34 -3.85 -9.27
N THR A 45 17.28 -3.43 -10.11
CA THR A 45 18.57 -4.11 -10.29
C THR A 45 19.71 -3.17 -9.98
N ASP A 46 20.79 -3.70 -9.42
CA ASP A 46 22.03 -2.95 -9.20
C ASP A 46 22.86 -2.84 -10.50
N ALA A 47 24.03 -2.20 -10.41
CA ALA A 47 24.93 -2.03 -11.55
C ALA A 47 25.48 -3.34 -12.13
N ARG A 48 25.41 -4.44 -11.37
CA ARG A 48 25.86 -5.78 -11.76
C ARG A 48 24.70 -6.61 -12.31
N GLY A 49 23.49 -6.05 -12.38
CA GLY A 49 22.28 -6.75 -12.78
C GLY A 49 21.71 -7.66 -11.70
N ALA A 50 22.20 -7.60 -10.46
CA ALA A 50 21.63 -8.36 -9.36
C ALA A 50 20.34 -7.68 -8.84
N PRO A 51 19.32 -8.46 -8.46
CA PRO A 51 18.08 -7.91 -7.94
C PRO A 51 18.30 -7.27 -6.57
N VAL A 52 17.76 -6.06 -6.40
CA VAL A 52 17.78 -5.32 -5.14
C VAL A 52 16.40 -5.39 -4.51
N ASP A 53 16.32 -5.98 -3.32
CA ASP A 53 15.07 -5.97 -2.56
C ASP A 53 14.85 -4.62 -1.88
N LEU A 54 13.96 -3.81 -2.46
CA LEU A 54 13.56 -2.52 -1.90
C LEU A 54 12.88 -2.68 -0.54
N ARG A 55 12.14 -3.78 -0.33
CA ARG A 55 11.37 -4.03 0.90
C ARG A 55 12.27 -4.26 2.09
N ALA A 56 13.47 -4.81 1.86
CA ALA A 56 14.49 -4.97 2.89
C ALA A 56 14.99 -3.63 3.47
N SER A 57 14.78 -2.51 2.76
CA SER A 57 15.16 -1.16 3.20
C SER A 57 13.97 -0.35 3.74
N LEU A 58 12.75 -0.90 3.71
CA LEU A 58 11.54 -0.27 4.22
C LEU A 58 11.20 -0.81 5.63
N PRO A 59 10.59 0.00 6.51
CA PRO A 59 10.02 -0.50 7.75
C PRO A 59 8.95 -1.57 7.45
N ARG A 60 8.85 -2.62 8.29
CA ARG A 60 7.92 -3.75 8.10
C ARG A 60 6.44 -3.38 7.88
N ALA A 61 6.04 -2.15 8.24
CA ALA A 61 4.67 -1.64 8.11
C ALA A 61 4.44 -0.77 6.85
N PHE A 62 5.45 -0.57 6.00
CA PHE A 62 5.29 0.22 4.78
C PHE A 62 4.79 -0.65 3.62
N TYR A 63 3.58 -0.32 3.16
CA TYR A 63 3.05 -0.80 1.90
C TYR A 63 3.45 0.19 0.80
N LEU A 64 4.01 -0.31 -0.29
CA LEU A 64 4.24 0.48 -1.51
C LEU A 64 2.88 0.70 -2.18
N VAL A 65 2.17 1.76 -1.78
CA VAL A 65 0.77 1.96 -2.17
C VAL A 65 0.64 2.58 -3.56
N ARG A 66 1.66 3.28 -4.08
CA ARG A 66 1.55 4.00 -5.35
C ARG A 66 2.82 4.02 -6.19
N ARG A 67 2.64 3.95 -7.51
CA ARG A 67 3.68 3.89 -8.54
C ARG A 67 4.59 5.09 -8.53
N GLU A 68 4.04 6.27 -8.24
CA GLU A 68 4.77 7.54 -8.28
C GLU A 68 5.79 7.66 -7.14
N MET A 69 5.63 6.87 -6.06
CA MET A 69 6.54 6.87 -4.91
C MET A 69 7.75 5.95 -5.11
N LEU A 70 7.71 5.00 -6.06
CA LEU A 70 8.80 4.04 -6.28
C LEU A 70 10.16 4.71 -6.53
N PRO A 71 10.29 5.73 -7.39
CA PRO A 71 11.58 6.38 -7.63
C PRO A 71 12.14 7.04 -6.38
N ALA A 72 11.31 7.74 -5.60
CA ALA A 72 11.74 8.41 -4.37
C ALA A 72 12.17 7.40 -3.30
N LEU A 73 11.49 6.26 -3.20
CA LEU A 73 11.86 5.19 -2.28
C LEU A 73 13.15 4.48 -2.72
N ALA A 74 13.35 4.25 -4.02
CA ALA A 74 14.60 3.74 -4.55
C ALA A 74 15.77 4.70 -4.32
N GLU A 75 15.57 6.00 -4.50
CA GLU A 75 16.57 7.02 -4.17
C GLU A 75 16.91 7.02 -2.68
N CYS A 76 15.90 6.92 -1.81
CA CYS A 76 16.10 6.87 -0.36
C CYS A 76 16.85 5.59 0.08
N ALA A 77 16.42 4.43 -0.41
CA ALA A 77 17.07 3.14 -0.12
C ALA A 77 18.53 3.13 -0.61
N CYS A 78 18.78 3.72 -1.77
CA CYS A 78 20.12 3.83 -2.30
C CYS A 78 20.99 4.82 -1.52
N ARG A 79 20.46 5.94 -1.01
CA ARG A 79 21.23 6.80 -0.09
C ARG A 79 21.67 6.07 1.18
N LEU A 80 20.85 5.13 1.67
CA LEU A 80 21.19 4.29 2.82
C LEU A 80 22.21 3.19 2.48
N ARG A 81 22.21 2.71 1.23
CA ARG A 81 23.15 1.71 0.71
C ARG A 81 23.56 2.05 -0.73
N PRO A 82 24.56 2.93 -0.93
CA PRO A 82 24.88 3.50 -2.24
C PRO A 82 25.58 2.54 -3.21
N GLU A 83 26.05 1.38 -2.74
CA GLU A 83 26.76 0.43 -3.60
C GLU A 83 26.05 -0.93 -3.70
N PRO A 84 26.05 -1.55 -4.90
CA PRO A 84 26.66 -1.06 -6.14
C PRO A 84 25.69 -0.22 -6.99
N ALA A 85 25.96 1.09 -7.12
CA ALA A 85 25.27 2.02 -8.01
C ALA A 85 25.89 2.02 -9.42
N PRO A 86 25.15 2.48 -10.47
CA PRO A 86 23.76 2.94 -10.44
C PRO A 86 22.75 1.80 -10.30
N TRP A 87 21.59 2.10 -9.74
CA TRP A 87 20.45 1.17 -9.70
C TRP A 87 19.50 1.46 -10.85
N ARG A 88 18.89 0.43 -11.43
CA ARG A 88 17.91 0.55 -12.50
C ARG A 88 16.55 0.08 -12.02
N LEU A 89 15.60 1.01 -11.93
CA LEU A 89 14.21 0.74 -11.59
C LEU A 89 13.42 0.56 -12.88
N ARG A 90 12.73 -0.56 -13.02
CA ARG A 90 11.86 -0.87 -14.15
C ARG A 90 10.51 -1.40 -13.66
N LEU A 91 9.43 -0.99 -14.31
CA LEU A 91 8.13 -1.64 -14.13
C LEU A 91 8.00 -2.82 -15.09
N LYS A 92 7.41 -3.92 -14.64
CA LYS A 92 7.28 -5.13 -15.47
C LYS A 92 6.41 -4.92 -16.70
N ASP A 93 5.47 -3.97 -16.64
CA ASP A 93 4.67 -3.53 -17.78
C ASP A 93 5.49 -2.80 -18.86
N GLY A 94 6.78 -2.53 -18.61
CA GLY A 94 7.69 -1.86 -19.53
C GLY A 94 7.46 -0.36 -19.70
N SER A 95 6.45 0.20 -19.04
CA SER A 95 6.02 1.59 -19.26
C SER A 95 6.88 2.62 -18.53
N PHE A 96 7.79 2.18 -17.66
CA PHE A 96 8.70 3.05 -16.93
C PHE A 96 10.04 2.35 -16.68
N THR A 97 11.12 3.06 -17.00
CA THR A 97 12.50 2.70 -16.64
C THR A 97 13.22 3.97 -16.20
N LYS A 98 13.87 3.95 -15.04
CA LYS A 98 14.66 5.08 -14.54
C LYS A 98 15.91 4.56 -13.84
N ASP A 99 17.04 5.16 -14.17
CA ASP A 99 18.28 4.97 -13.42
C ASP A 99 18.25 5.86 -12.16
N ILE A 100 18.58 5.25 -11.03
CA ILE A 100 18.56 5.78 -9.67
C ILE A 100 20.00 5.75 -9.16
N CYS A 101 20.38 6.73 -8.34
CA CYS A 101 21.75 6.87 -7.86
C CYS A 101 22.80 7.00 -8.95
N VAL A 102 22.47 7.79 -9.96
CA VAL A 102 23.47 8.34 -10.87
C VAL A 102 24.20 9.46 -10.12
N PRO A 103 25.54 9.47 -10.06
CA PRO A 103 26.33 10.55 -9.45
C PRO A 103 26.14 11.89 -10.15
#